data_AF-A0A7S2GWA5-F1
#
_entry.id   AF-A0A7S2GWA5-F1
#
_cell.length_a   1.000
_cell.length_b   1.000
_cell.length_c   1.000
_cell.angle_alpha   90.00
_cell.angle_beta   90.00
_cell.angle_gamma   90.00
#
_symmetry.space_group_name_H-M   'P 1'
#
loop_
_entity.id
_entity.type
_entity.pdbx_description
1 polymer ?
#
loop_
_entity_poly.entity_id
_entity_poly.type
_entity_poly.pdbx_seq_one_letter_code
_entity_poly.pdbx_strand_id
1 'polypeptide(L)'
;EIFDGLRKPAEKAGIEETPDQMWKFFIERVRNKLHIVLAMSPVGESLRQRCMFYPALVNCTNIDWFHTWPTDALQAVAMKFLADVPLDSEDMRRSVAGVFSTMHMSGIDASDKMLKVLKRHNYITPTQYLELVNGYKALLAEKRKEFSGAANKLASGLAKLEEGQTQVKVMSVELEKKKIVVADSQRDCETLLVEIVSERRDADAKKQ
;
A
#
# COMPACT_ATOMS: atom_id res chain seq x y z
N GLU A 1 -8.75 -4.05 55.07
CA GLU A 1 -8.45 -4.28 53.63
C GLU A 1 -7.01 -3.99 53.22
N ILE A 2 -6.54 -2.73 53.13
CA ILE A 2 -5.16 -2.43 52.69
C ILE A 2 -4.10 -3.05 53.62
N PHE A 3 -4.29 -2.93 54.94
CA PHE A 3 -3.41 -3.56 55.93
C PHE A 3 -3.39 -5.09 55.83
N ASP A 4 -4.56 -5.72 55.65
CA ASP A 4 -4.67 -7.17 55.50
C ASP A 4 -3.94 -7.67 54.24
N GLY A 5 -3.99 -6.89 53.15
CA GLY A 5 -3.24 -7.18 51.92
C GLY A 5 -1.72 -7.02 52.05
N LEU A 6 -1.25 -6.23 53.01
CA LEU A 6 0.17 -5.96 53.25
C LEU A 6 0.82 -6.91 54.26
N ARG A 7 0.03 -7.64 55.06
CA ARG A 7 0.53 -8.52 56.12
C ARG A 7 1.53 -9.56 55.59
N LYS A 8 1.15 -10.38 54.61
CA LYS A 8 2.05 -11.41 54.04
C LYS A 8 3.32 -10.82 53.40
N PRO A 9 3.26 -9.72 52.61
CA PRO A 9 4.45 -9.05 52.11
C PRO A 9 5.35 -8.44 53.20
N ALA A 10 4.77 -7.93 54.30
CA ALA A 10 5.49 -7.32 55.41
C ALA A 10 6.20 -8.37 56.27
N GLU A 11 5.54 -9.49 56.58
CA GLU A 11 6.13 -10.65 57.25
C GLU A 11 7.37 -11.15 56.47
N LYS A 12 7.25 -11.27 55.13
CA LYS A 12 8.37 -11.67 54.26
C LYS A 12 9.52 -10.66 54.25
N ALA A 13 9.23 -9.39 54.51
CA ALA A 13 10.23 -8.32 54.59
C ALA A 13 10.80 -8.13 56.00
N GLY A 14 10.33 -8.89 57.00
CA GLY A 14 10.78 -8.81 58.39
C GLY A 14 10.33 -7.53 59.12
N ILE A 15 9.21 -6.94 58.70
CA ILE A 15 8.68 -5.69 59.27
C ILE A 15 7.63 -6.03 60.34
N GLU A 16 7.66 -5.35 61.48
CA GLU A 16 6.71 -5.58 62.57
C GLU A 16 5.31 -5.07 62.18
N GLU A 17 4.27 -5.77 62.62
CA GLU A 17 2.85 -5.40 62.37
C GLU A 17 2.38 -4.19 63.19
N THR A 18 3.23 -3.18 63.37
CA THR A 18 2.82 -1.89 63.93
C THR A 18 2.20 -1.02 62.83
N PRO A 19 1.13 -0.27 63.11
CA PRO A 19 0.46 0.57 62.10
C PRO A 19 1.41 1.50 61.34
N ASP A 20 2.38 2.10 62.04
CA ASP A 20 3.35 3.02 61.46
C ASP A 20 4.36 2.34 60.53
N GLN A 21 4.90 1.17 60.92
CA GLN A 21 5.85 0.44 60.09
C GLN A 21 5.18 -0.14 58.85
N MET A 22 3.96 -0.67 59.00
CA MET A 22 3.14 -1.16 57.90
C MET A 22 2.78 -0.05 56.90
N TRP A 23 2.49 1.17 57.39
CA TRP A 23 2.24 2.32 56.53
C TRP A 23 3.48 2.79 55.78
N LYS A 24 4.65 2.85 56.45
CA LYS A 24 5.93 3.16 55.78
C LYS A 24 6.26 2.12 54.72
N PHE A 25 6.10 0.84 55.03
CA PHE A 25 6.32 -0.26 54.10
C PHE A 25 5.41 -0.17 52.87
N PHE A 26 4.14 0.19 53.08
CA PHE A 26 3.22 0.43 51.97
C PHE A 26 3.72 1.54 51.04
N ILE A 27 4.07 2.70 51.61
CA ILE A 27 4.53 3.86 50.83
C ILE A 27 5.80 3.50 50.03
N GLU A 28 6.77 2.84 50.65
CA GLU A 28 8.01 2.42 49.98
C GLU A 28 7.73 1.45 48.84
N ARG A 29 6.83 0.50 49.08
CA ARG A 29 6.42 -0.47 48.05
C ARG A 29 5.73 0.21 46.87
N VAL A 30 4.88 1.20 47.13
CA VAL A 30 4.22 1.98 46.07
C VAL A 30 5.27 2.78 45.29
N ARG A 31 6.17 3.50 45.96
CA ARG A 31 7.24 4.28 45.30
C ARG A 31 8.13 3.41 44.41
N ASN A 32 8.44 2.19 44.84
CA ASN A 32 9.33 1.28 44.10
C ASN A 32 8.64 0.51 42.97
N LYS A 33 7.30 0.47 42.93
CA LYS A 33 6.56 -0.39 41.98
C LYS A 33 5.58 0.36 41.08
N LEU A 34 5.11 1.52 41.49
CA LEU A 34 4.17 2.32 40.74
C LEU A 34 4.91 3.37 39.92
N HIS A 35 4.91 3.19 38.61
CA HIS A 35 5.39 4.19 37.65
C HIS A 35 4.20 4.72 36.86
N ILE A 36 3.97 6.03 36.93
CA ILE A 36 2.88 6.71 36.23
C ILE A 36 3.49 7.49 35.06
N VAL A 37 3.00 7.27 33.85
CA VAL A 37 3.38 8.02 32.66
C VAL A 37 2.18 8.86 32.21
N LEU A 38 2.37 10.18 32.13
CA LEU A 38 1.34 11.11 31.72
C LEU A 38 1.74 11.71 30.37
N ALA A 39 0.90 11.51 29.36
CA ALA A 39 1.04 12.16 28.06
C ALA A 39 0.14 13.40 28.02
N MET A 40 0.75 14.58 27.97
CA MET A 40 0.04 15.86 27.89
C MET A 40 0.56 16.67 26.71
N SER A 41 -0.35 17.34 26.00
CA SER A 41 0.05 18.27 24.94
C SER A 41 0.53 19.58 25.56
N PRO A 42 1.67 20.13 25.11
CA PRO A 42 2.13 21.46 25.52
C PRO A 42 1.36 22.60 24.83
N VAL A 43 0.45 22.26 23.90
CA VAL A 43 -0.32 23.24 23.15
C VAL A 43 -1.43 23.83 24.02
N GLY A 44 -1.45 25.17 24.11
CA GLY A 44 -2.45 25.94 24.86
C GLY A 44 -2.11 26.09 26.35
N GLU A 45 -3.06 26.63 27.12
CA GLU A 45 -2.82 27.02 28.52
C GLU A 45 -3.07 25.89 29.53
N SER A 46 -3.70 24.79 29.09
CA SER A 46 -4.19 23.74 29.99
C SER A 46 -3.06 23.05 30.77
N LEU A 47 -1.92 22.78 30.13
CA LEU A 47 -0.75 22.20 30.79
C LEU A 47 -0.21 23.14 31.86
N ARG A 48 -0.09 24.43 31.55
CA ARG A 48 0.36 25.45 32.50
C ARG A 48 -0.55 25.53 33.72
N GLN A 49 -1.87 25.56 33.51
CA GLN A 49 -2.85 25.57 34.60
C GLN A 49 -2.73 24.30 35.46
N ARG A 50 -2.57 23.12 34.86
CA ARG A 50 -2.38 21.86 35.61
C ARG A 50 -1.10 21.87 36.43
N CYS A 51 0.02 22.35 35.89
CA CYS A 51 1.27 22.47 36.64
C CYS A 51 1.16 23.46 37.80
N MET A 52 0.36 24.52 37.67
CA MET A 52 0.08 25.46 38.75
C MET A 52 -0.78 24.83 39.86
N PHE A 53 -1.85 24.12 39.49
CA PHE A 53 -2.73 23.46 40.48
C PHE A 53 -2.08 22.25 41.14
N TYR A 54 -1.16 21.56 40.45
CA TYR A 54 -0.52 20.34 40.91
C TYR A 54 1.02 20.43 40.79
N PRO A 55 1.70 21.08 41.75
CA PRO A 55 3.16 21.25 41.71
C PRO A 55 3.96 19.94 41.67
N ALA A 56 3.38 18.84 42.16
CA ALA A 56 3.98 17.51 42.11
C ALA A 56 4.27 17.04 40.67
N LEU A 57 3.53 17.53 39.67
CA LEU A 57 3.79 17.25 38.27
C LEU A 57 5.16 17.76 37.82
N VAL A 58 5.63 18.87 38.38
CA VAL A 58 6.94 19.45 38.03
C VAL A 58 8.03 18.97 38.99
N ASN A 59 7.71 18.85 40.28
CA ASN A 59 8.70 18.56 41.31
C ASN A 59 9.00 17.05 41.50
N CYS A 60 8.07 16.18 41.15
CA CYS A 60 8.15 14.73 41.44
C CYS A 60 8.11 13.86 40.19
N THR A 61 8.16 14.44 38.99
CA THR A 61 8.18 13.69 37.73
C THR A 61 9.36 14.10 36.87
N ASN A 62 9.82 13.18 36.01
CA ASN A 62 10.77 13.51 34.96
C ASN A 62 10.00 13.95 33.73
N ILE A 63 10.24 15.17 33.27
CA ILE A 63 9.59 15.74 32.09
C ILE A 63 10.42 15.38 30.86
N ASP A 64 9.82 14.63 29.94
CA ASP A 64 10.38 14.33 28.63
C ASP A 64 9.61 15.09 27.55
N TRP A 65 10.32 15.89 26.75
CA TRP A 65 9.72 16.77 25.75
C TRP A 65 9.71 16.12 24.37
N PHE A 66 8.52 15.80 23.89
CA PHE A 66 8.32 15.31 22.53
C PHE A 66 8.23 16.49 21.57
N HIS A 67 9.35 16.79 20.93
CA HIS A 67 9.42 17.80 19.88
C HIS A 67 8.93 17.26 18.53
N THR A 68 8.72 18.18 17.58
CA THR A 68 8.53 17.81 16.18
C THR A 68 9.71 16.96 15.71
N TRP A 69 9.42 15.96 14.87
CA TRP A 69 10.47 15.07 14.38
C TRP A 69 11.45 15.84 13.50
N PRO A 70 12.77 15.74 13.75
CA PRO A 70 13.76 16.31 12.84
C PRO A 70 13.70 15.59 11.49
N THR A 71 14.24 16.24 10.46
CA THR A 71 14.31 15.71 9.09
C THR A 71 14.90 14.30 9.04
N ASP A 72 15.93 14.05 9.84
CA ASP A 72 16.63 12.77 9.86
C ASP A 72 15.74 11.65 10.44
N ALA A 73 14.95 11.97 11.46
CA ALA A 73 13.99 11.04 12.03
C ALA A 73 12.83 10.75 11.06
N LEU A 74 12.32 11.79 10.37
CA LEU A 74 11.31 11.63 9.32
C LEU A 74 11.83 10.70 8.22
N GLN A 75 13.02 10.94 7.70
CA GLN A 75 13.65 10.08 6.70
C GLN A 75 13.83 8.64 7.18
N ALA A 76 14.31 8.43 8.41
CA ALA A 76 14.48 7.10 8.98
C ALA A 76 13.14 6.34 9.10
N VAL A 77 12.08 7.03 9.53
CA VAL A 77 10.73 6.45 9.62
C VAL A 77 10.21 6.10 8.23
N ALA A 78 10.29 7.02 7.25
CA ALA A 78 9.88 6.72 5.88
C ALA A 78 10.67 5.56 5.27
N MET A 79 11.98 5.50 5.45
CA MET A 79 12.81 4.38 4.99
C MET A 79 12.33 3.05 5.54
N LYS A 80 12.00 2.99 6.84
CA LYS A 80 11.46 1.78 7.47
C LYS A 80 10.08 1.40 6.93
N PHE A 81 9.22 2.38 6.71
CA PHE A 81 7.86 2.15 6.18
C PHE A 81 7.84 1.77 4.69
N LEU A 82 8.87 2.16 3.93
CA LEU A 82 9.05 1.81 2.51
C LEU A 82 9.81 0.50 2.28
N ALA A 83 10.27 -0.18 3.34
CA ALA A 83 11.10 -1.38 3.22
C ALA A 83 10.39 -2.55 2.50
N ASP A 84 9.08 -2.66 2.67
CA ASP A 84 8.21 -3.67 2.04
C ASP A 84 7.72 -3.27 0.64
N VAL A 85 8.00 -2.05 0.19
CA VAL A 85 7.63 -1.57 -1.15
C VAL A 85 8.72 -2.00 -2.14
N PRO A 86 8.36 -2.71 -3.23
CA PRO A 86 9.32 -3.05 -4.27
C PRO A 86 9.65 -1.77 -5.06
N LEU A 87 10.79 -1.18 -4.75
CA LEU A 87 11.37 -0.03 -5.45
C LEU A 87 12.64 -0.50 -6.16
N ASP A 88 13.01 0.18 -7.25
CA ASP A 88 14.07 -0.29 -8.15
C ASP A 88 15.47 -0.21 -7.52
N SER A 89 15.69 0.70 -6.56
CA SER A 89 16.96 0.83 -5.84
C SER A 89 16.80 1.41 -4.43
N GLU A 90 17.79 1.14 -3.56
CA GLU A 90 17.86 1.77 -2.24
C GLU A 90 18.04 3.29 -2.33
N ASP A 91 18.76 3.78 -3.35
CA ASP A 91 18.92 5.21 -3.58
C ASP A 91 17.58 5.87 -3.92
N MET A 92 16.77 5.23 -4.77
CA MET A 92 15.42 5.69 -5.06
C MET A 92 14.57 5.72 -3.78
N ARG A 93 14.66 4.70 -2.92
CA ARG A 93 13.96 4.68 -1.64
C ARG A 93 14.37 5.85 -0.75
N ARG A 94 15.67 6.14 -0.64
CA ARG A 94 16.19 7.31 0.10
C ARG A 94 15.68 8.62 -0.47
N SER A 95 15.69 8.77 -1.80
CA SER A 95 15.15 9.97 -2.45
C SER A 95 13.66 10.16 -2.14
N VAL A 96 12.84 9.10 -2.23
CA VAL A 96 11.41 9.15 -1.91
C VAL A 96 11.18 9.50 -0.44
N ALA A 97 11.95 8.89 0.48
CA ALA A 97 11.90 9.24 1.91
C ALA A 97 12.27 10.71 2.16
N GLY A 98 13.29 11.22 1.46
CA GLY A 98 13.68 12.63 1.48
C GLY A 98 12.55 13.56 1.02
N VAL A 99 11.84 13.19 -0.05
CA VAL A 99 10.67 13.95 -0.54
C VAL A 99 9.58 14.01 0.52
N PHE A 100 9.25 12.90 1.19
CA PHE A 100 8.25 12.92 2.26
C PHE A 100 8.64 13.83 3.41
N SER A 101 9.91 13.78 3.85
CA SER A 101 10.42 14.68 4.88
C SER A 101 10.24 16.15 4.47
N THR A 102 10.63 16.51 3.24
CA THR A 102 10.50 17.88 2.72
C THR A 102 9.04 18.31 2.63
N MET A 103 8.14 17.44 2.15
CA MET A 103 6.70 17.73 2.10
C MET A 103 6.13 18.01 3.49
N HIS A 104 6.48 17.18 4.48
CA HIS A 104 6.02 17.37 5.85
C HIS A 104 6.50 18.69 6.45
N MET A 105 7.80 18.98 6.33
CA MET A 105 8.38 20.24 6.79
C MET A 105 7.73 21.46 6.10
N SER A 106 7.49 21.38 4.79
CA SER A 106 6.80 22.44 4.07
C SER A 106 5.36 22.65 4.56
N GLY A 107 4.68 21.59 5.00
CA GLY A 107 3.35 21.66 5.61
C GLY A 107 3.36 22.35 6.98
N ILE A 108 4.42 22.14 7.77
CA ILE A 108 4.65 22.84 9.04
C ILE A 108 4.84 24.34 8.75
N ASP A 109 5.74 24.69 7.83
CA ASP A 109 6.00 26.08 7.45
C ASP A 109 4.75 26.79 6.90
N ALA A 110 3.94 26.07 6.12
CA ALA A 110 2.68 26.59 5.61
C ALA A 110 1.65 26.84 6.73
N SER A 111 1.58 25.94 7.71
CA SER A 111 0.72 26.10 8.89
C SER A 111 1.13 27.29 9.75
N ASP A 112 2.43 27.53 9.90
CA ASP A 112 2.95 28.71 10.60
C ASP A 112 2.62 30.02 9.87
N LYS A 113 2.72 30.02 8.53
CA LYS A 113 2.30 31.17 7.70
C LYS A 113 0.79 31.41 7.83
N MET A 114 0.00 30.35 7.82
CA MET A 114 -1.45 30.42 7.97
C MET A 114 -1.85 31.03 9.32
N LEU A 115 -1.17 30.67 10.41
CA LEU A 115 -1.40 31.28 11.71
C LEU A 115 -1.06 32.78 11.70
N LYS A 116 0.07 33.17 11.08
CA LYS A 116 0.50 34.57 11.04
C LYS A 116 -0.49 35.46 10.27
N VAL A 117 -0.95 34.99 9.11
CA VAL A 117 -1.78 35.75 8.16
C VAL A 117 -3.27 35.65 8.50
N LEU A 118 -3.79 34.44 8.68
CA LEU A 118 -5.23 34.18 8.84
C LEU A 118 -5.66 34.02 10.30
N LYS A 119 -4.72 34.04 11.25
CA LYS A 119 -4.98 33.80 12.69
C LYS A 119 -5.70 32.47 12.96
N ARG A 120 -5.57 31.50 12.05
CA ARG A 120 -6.18 30.17 12.17
C ARG A 120 -5.10 29.14 12.43
N HIS A 121 -5.29 28.37 13.50
CA HIS A 121 -4.41 27.24 13.82
C HIS A 121 -4.70 26.06 12.89
N ASN A 122 -3.64 25.52 12.29
CA ASN A 122 -3.61 24.22 11.64
C ASN A 122 -2.44 23.45 12.26
N TYR A 123 -2.69 22.22 12.75
CA TYR A 123 -1.67 21.44 13.43
C TYR A 123 -1.19 20.32 12.52
N ILE A 124 0.12 20.31 12.25
CA ILE A 124 0.78 19.22 11.56
C ILE A 124 1.32 18.24 12.60
N THR A 125 0.92 16.97 12.51
CA THR A 125 1.25 15.94 13.51
C THR A 125 2.04 14.78 12.88
N PRO A 126 2.86 14.05 13.66
CA PRO A 126 3.53 12.85 13.16
C PRO A 126 2.55 11.80 12.61
N THR A 127 1.32 11.71 13.13
CA THR A 127 0.30 10.80 12.59
C THR A 127 -0.03 11.11 11.13
N GLN A 128 -0.17 12.39 10.77
CA GLN A 128 -0.40 12.80 9.38
C GLN A 128 0.81 12.48 8.48
N TYR A 129 2.03 12.47 9.02
CA TYR A 129 3.20 11.99 8.30
C TYR A 129 3.11 10.50 7.98
N LEU A 130 2.72 9.68 8.96
CA LEU A 130 2.53 8.24 8.76
C LEU A 130 1.40 7.97 7.74
N GLU A 131 0.32 8.75 7.79
CA GLU A 131 -0.76 8.70 6.80
C GLU A 131 -0.28 9.06 5.40
N LEU A 132 0.57 10.09 5.25
CA LEU A 132 1.18 10.44 3.95
C LEU A 132 1.96 9.25 3.37
N VAL A 133 2.82 8.62 4.17
CA VAL A 133 3.63 7.48 3.70
C VAL A 133 2.75 6.28 3.37
N ASN A 134 1.78 5.95 4.22
CA ASN A 134 0.85 4.84 3.97
C ASN A 134 -0.06 5.10 2.76
N GLY A 135 -0.53 6.33 2.60
CA GLY A 135 -1.33 6.75 1.46
C GLY A 135 -0.55 6.61 0.14
N TYR A 136 0.74 6.98 0.14
CA TYR A 136 1.61 6.74 -1.00
C TYR A 136 1.73 5.24 -1.34
N LYS A 137 1.91 4.38 -0.34
CA LYS A 137 1.99 2.91 -0.55
C LYS A 137 0.73 2.37 -1.21
N ALA A 138 -0.43 2.76 -0.69
CA ALA A 138 -1.72 2.35 -1.24
C ALA A 138 -1.89 2.84 -2.68
N LEU A 139 -1.63 4.12 -2.94
CA LEU A 139 -1.75 4.73 -4.26
C LEU A 139 -0.79 4.09 -5.28
N LEU A 140 0.45 3.82 -4.88
CA LEU A 140 1.44 3.17 -5.73
C LEU A 140 1.01 1.76 -6.11
N ALA A 141 0.50 0.98 -5.16
CA ALA A 141 0.01 -0.38 -5.42
C ALA A 141 -1.20 -0.37 -6.36
N GLU A 142 -2.15 0.55 -6.13
CA GLU A 142 -3.31 0.74 -7.00
C GLU A 142 -2.90 1.07 -8.43
N LYS A 143 -2.03 2.08 -8.60
CA LYS A 143 -1.58 2.52 -9.93
C LYS A 143 -0.77 1.45 -10.64
N ARG A 144 0.11 0.73 -9.94
CA ARG A 144 0.85 -0.41 -10.52
C ARG A 144 -0.08 -1.51 -11.00
N LYS A 145 -1.14 -1.82 -10.25
CA LYS A 145 -2.15 -2.81 -10.65
C LYS A 145 -2.92 -2.35 -11.89
N GLU A 146 -3.32 -1.08 -11.94
CA GLU A 146 -3.99 -0.47 -13.09
C GLU A 146 -3.13 -0.58 -14.35
N PHE A 147 -1.87 -0.13 -14.29
CA PHE A 147 -0.94 -0.17 -15.42
C PHE A 147 -0.58 -1.60 -15.84
N SER A 148 -0.33 -2.50 -14.89
CA SER A 148 -0.05 -3.91 -15.20
C SER A 148 -1.24 -4.59 -15.87
N GLY A 149 -2.46 -4.27 -15.41
CA GLY A 149 -3.68 -4.76 -16.04
C GLY A 149 -3.83 -4.27 -17.48
N ALA A 150 -3.60 -2.98 -17.73
CA ALA A 150 -3.63 -2.41 -19.07
C ALA A 150 -2.56 -3.01 -19.99
N ALA A 151 -1.33 -3.17 -19.49
CA ALA A 151 -0.23 -3.77 -20.23
C ALA A 151 -0.52 -5.24 -20.59
N ASN A 152 -1.01 -6.04 -19.65
CA ASN A 152 -1.37 -7.43 -19.88
C ASN A 152 -2.50 -7.57 -20.91
N LYS A 153 -3.50 -6.68 -20.84
CA LYS A 153 -4.59 -6.64 -21.82
C LYS A 153 -4.05 -6.34 -23.22
N LEU A 154 -3.16 -5.36 -23.36
CA LEU A 154 -2.52 -5.04 -24.64
C LEU A 154 -1.68 -6.21 -25.17
N ALA A 155 -0.85 -6.82 -24.33
CA ALA A 155 -0.03 -7.98 -24.68
C ALA A 155 -0.89 -9.16 -25.16
N SER A 156 -1.98 -9.46 -24.46
CA SER A 156 -2.93 -10.50 -24.87
C SER A 156 -3.63 -10.18 -26.20
N GLY A 157 -3.92 -8.89 -26.46
CA GLY A 157 -4.50 -8.43 -27.72
C GLY A 157 -3.53 -8.60 -28.88
N LEU A 158 -2.27 -8.22 -28.69
CA LEU A 158 -1.21 -8.39 -29.70
C LEU A 158 -0.99 -9.86 -30.04
N ALA A 159 -0.92 -10.73 -29.03
CA ALA A 159 -0.77 -12.18 -29.25
C ALA A 159 -1.92 -12.76 -30.09
N LYS A 160 -3.17 -12.33 -29.84
CA LYS A 160 -4.33 -12.75 -30.65
C LYS A 160 -4.28 -12.23 -32.08
N LEU A 161 -3.77 -11.01 -32.29
CA LEU A 161 -3.61 -10.46 -33.64
C LEU A 161 -2.54 -11.23 -34.43
N GLU A 162 -1.44 -11.61 -33.79
CA GLU A 162 -0.39 -12.44 -34.39
C GLU A 162 -0.89 -13.86 -34.73
N GLU A 163 -1.67 -14.47 -33.85
CA GLU A 163 -2.35 -15.74 -34.11
C GLU A 163 -3.29 -15.63 -35.31
N GLY A 164 -4.14 -14.59 -35.35
CA GLY A 164 -5.04 -14.32 -36.47
C GLY A 164 -4.30 -14.09 -37.77
N GLN A 165 -3.19 -13.34 -37.75
CA GLN A 165 -2.34 -13.12 -38.93
C GLN A 165 -1.76 -14.45 -39.45
N THR A 166 -1.31 -15.31 -38.55
CA THR A 166 -0.77 -16.63 -38.90
C THR A 166 -1.86 -17.51 -39.50
N GLN A 167 -3.06 -17.52 -38.92
CA GLN A 167 -4.20 -18.29 -39.41
C GLN A 167 -4.64 -17.82 -40.81
N VAL A 168 -4.73 -16.50 -41.04
CA VAL A 168 -5.05 -15.94 -42.37
C VAL A 168 -4.01 -16.36 -43.40
N LYS A 169 -2.72 -16.33 -43.05
CA LYS A 169 -1.64 -16.76 -43.96
C LYS A 169 -1.78 -18.23 -44.36
N VAL A 170 -2.11 -19.12 -43.43
CA VAL A 170 -2.36 -20.54 -43.71
C VAL A 170 -3.59 -20.69 -44.62
N MET A 171 -4.71 -20.04 -44.29
CA MET A 171 -5.93 -20.10 -45.08
C MET A 171 -5.73 -19.58 -46.50
N SER A 172 -4.94 -18.52 -46.72
CA SER A 172 -4.62 -18.00 -48.05
C SER A 172 -3.88 -19.03 -48.92
N VAL A 173 -2.94 -19.77 -48.34
CA VAL A 173 -2.21 -20.83 -49.05
C VAL A 173 -3.14 -22.01 -49.40
N GLU A 174 -3.99 -22.42 -48.46
CA GLU A 174 -4.97 -23.49 -48.70
C GLU A 174 -6.01 -23.09 -49.75
N LEU A 175 -6.47 -21.84 -49.73
CA LEU A 175 -7.42 -21.31 -50.70
C LEU A 175 -6.86 -21.38 -52.12
N GLU A 176 -5.60 -21.00 -52.31
CA GLU A 176 -4.96 -21.03 -53.63
C GLU A 176 -4.81 -22.46 -54.17
N LYS A 177 -4.46 -23.43 -53.31
CA LYS A 177 -4.47 -24.86 -53.69
C LYS A 177 -5.87 -25.34 -54.08
N LYS A 178 -6.89 -24.96 -53.31
CA LYS A 178 -8.28 -25.37 -53.60
C LYS A 178 -8.81 -24.76 -54.90
N LYS A 179 -8.41 -23.54 -55.28
CA LYS A 179 -8.78 -22.95 -56.58
C LYS A 179 -8.32 -23.80 -57.76
N ILE A 180 -7.09 -24.32 -57.72
CA ILE A 180 -6.55 -25.17 -58.78
C ILE A 180 -7.39 -26.46 -58.89
N VAL A 181 -7.62 -27.14 -57.77
CA VAL A 181 -8.42 -28.37 -57.73
C VAL A 181 -9.84 -28.15 -58.26
N VAL A 182 -10.47 -27.02 -57.92
CA VAL A 182 -11.80 -26.67 -58.43
C VAL A 182 -11.76 -26.42 -59.94
N ALA A 183 -10.73 -25.73 -60.45
CA ALA A 183 -10.59 -25.48 -61.88
C ALA A 183 -10.38 -26.79 -62.69
N ASP A 184 -9.56 -27.71 -62.17
CA ASP A 184 -9.33 -29.01 -62.78
C ASP A 184 -10.62 -29.85 -62.78
N SER A 185 -11.30 -29.94 -61.62
CA SER A 185 -12.58 -30.63 -61.52
C SER A 185 -13.65 -30.03 -62.44
N GLN A 186 -13.64 -28.72 -62.67
CA GLN A 186 -14.57 -28.07 -63.58
C GLN A 186 -14.26 -28.42 -65.05
N ARG A 187 -12.98 -28.51 -65.41
CA ARG A 187 -12.52 -29.01 -66.72
C ARG A 187 -12.92 -30.46 -66.96
N ASP A 188 -12.76 -31.31 -65.94
CA ASP A 188 -13.15 -32.72 -66.01
C ASP A 188 -14.67 -32.84 -66.20
N CYS A 189 -15.45 -32.06 -65.45
CA CYS A 189 -16.91 -32.01 -65.60
C CYS A 189 -17.34 -31.54 -67.01
N GLU A 190 -16.70 -30.52 -67.56
CA GLU A 190 -16.96 -30.04 -68.94
C GLU A 190 -16.65 -31.11 -69.99
N THR A 191 -15.54 -31.84 -69.83
CA THR A 191 -15.14 -32.93 -70.74
C THR A 191 -16.15 -34.09 -70.69
N LEU A 192 -16.53 -34.51 -69.48
CA LEU A 192 -17.56 -35.53 -69.27
C LEU A 192 -18.90 -35.12 -69.89
N LEU A 193 -19.25 -33.83 -69.81
CA LEU A 193 -20.47 -33.29 -70.40
C LEU A 193 -20.47 -33.41 -71.93
N VAL A 194 -19.31 -33.17 -72.57
CA VAL A 194 -19.13 -33.33 -74.02
C VAL A 194 -19.27 -34.79 -74.44
N GLU A 195 -18.63 -35.73 -73.72
CA GLU A 195 -18.76 -37.16 -73.98
C GLU A 195 -20.21 -37.65 -73.82
N ILE A 196 -20.90 -37.24 -72.74
CA ILE A 196 -22.31 -37.59 -72.55
C ILE A 196 -23.17 -37.06 -73.71
N VAL A 197 -22.91 -35.84 -74.19
CA VAL A 197 -23.64 -35.27 -75.33
C VAL A 197 -23.34 -36.03 -76.64
N SER A 198 -22.09 -36.47 -76.87
CA SER A 198 -21.76 -37.25 -78.05
C SER A 198 -22.35 -38.67 -77.99
N GLU A 199 -22.21 -39.36 -76.86
CA GLU A 199 -22.81 -40.68 -76.65
C GLU A 199 -24.33 -40.64 -76.78
N ARG A 200 -24.98 -39.57 -76.28
CA ARG A 200 -26.43 -39.38 -76.44
C ARG A 200 -26.82 -39.17 -77.91
N ARG A 201 -26.04 -38.40 -78.69
CA ARG A 201 -26.24 -38.27 -80.14
C ARG A 201 -26.09 -39.60 -80.87
N ASP A 202 -25.07 -40.38 -80.55
CA ASP A 202 -24.82 -41.67 -81.18
C ASP A 202 -25.88 -42.71 -80.81
N ALA A 203 -26.36 -42.69 -79.57
CA ALA A 203 -27.47 -43.53 -79.11
C ALA A 203 -28.80 -43.17 -79.78
N ASP A 204 -29.07 -41.88 -80.01
CA ASP A 204 -30.25 -41.42 -80.74
C ASP A 204 -30.15 -41.75 -82.24
N ALA A 205 -28.95 -41.68 -82.84
CA ALA A 205 -28.72 -42.07 -84.24
C ALA A 205 -28.86 -43.58 -84.50
N LYS A 206 -28.55 -44.43 -83.50
CA LYS A 206 -28.76 -45.90 -83.59
C LYS A 206 -30.21 -46.34 -83.33
N LYS A 207 -31.07 -45.44 -82.85
CA LYS A 207 -32.50 -45.70 -82.62
C LYS A 207 -33.40 -45.34 -83.80
N GLN A 208 -32.86 -44.69 -84.84
CA GLN A 208 -33.50 -44.50 -86.15
C GLN A 208 -33.11 -45.62 -87.12
#